data_AF-A0A937T3V7-F1
#
_entry.id   AF-A0A937T3V7-F1
#
_cell.length_a   1.000
_cell.length_b   1.000
_cell.length_c   1.000
_cell.angle_alpha   90.00
_cell.angle_beta   90.00
_cell.angle_gamma   90.00
#
_symmetry.space_group_name_H-M   'P 1'
#
loop_
_entity.id
_entity.type
_entity.pdbx_description
1 polymer ?
#
loop_
_entity_poly.entity_id
_entity_poly.type
_entity_poly.pdbx_seq_one_letter_code
_entity_poly.pdbx_strand_id
1 'polypeptide(L)'
;HRSFPYGVNAPWGHSWGAHILAELEQRSLFDTIPWSDEGNWYDSDPASLTLQGLSRAQLPSFRCPSEVAPKKVNWIIRDRYITSYLGNAGSDVMIDDFDHSFSMVDMSRSNGVMLVAKCWDSPPSIRIASVTDGTSTTFLLGEAKHLSTSTQGCGFCHRFYLYHPEFDT
;
A
#
# COMPACT_ATOMS: atom_id res chain seq x y z
N HIS A 1 -1.95 -10.18 17.22
CA HIS A 1 -0.56 -10.22 17.74
C HIS A 1 0.06 -11.58 17.45
N ARG A 2 0.94 -11.69 16.43
CA ARG A 2 1.70 -12.88 15.92
C ARG A 2 1.62 -13.03 14.39
N SER A 3 1.02 -12.08 13.70
CA SER A 3 0.96 -12.03 12.24
C SER A 3 1.30 -10.63 11.75
N PHE A 4 1.79 -10.54 10.52
CA PHE A 4 1.93 -9.28 9.81
C PHE A 4 0.55 -8.75 9.38
N PRO A 5 0.40 -7.42 9.26
CA PRO A 5 -0.79 -6.84 8.66
C PRO A 5 -0.84 -7.17 7.16
N TYR A 6 -2.03 -7.06 6.57
CA TYR A 6 -2.18 -7.03 5.12
C TYR A 6 -1.49 -5.80 4.52
N GLY A 7 -1.18 -5.85 3.23
CA GLY A 7 -0.57 -4.75 2.47
C GLY A 7 -1.58 -3.67 2.09
N VAL A 8 -2.74 -4.09 1.55
CA VAL A 8 -3.85 -3.21 1.15
C VAL A 8 -5.17 -3.89 1.48
N ASN A 9 -6.17 -3.11 1.89
CA ASN A 9 -7.55 -3.53 2.05
C ASN A 9 -8.39 -3.04 0.86
N ALA A 10 -8.79 -3.98 0.01
CA ALA A 10 -9.66 -3.75 -1.15
C ALA A 10 -11.14 -4.03 -0.81
N PRO A 11 -12.12 -3.44 -1.52
CA PRO A 11 -12.01 -2.53 -2.66
C PRO A 11 -11.97 -1.07 -2.21
N TRP A 12 -11.31 -0.74 -1.10
CA TRP A 12 -11.23 0.65 -0.61
C TRP A 12 -9.84 1.26 -0.81
N GLY A 13 -8.88 0.48 -1.31
CA GLY A 13 -7.51 0.90 -1.56
C GLY A 13 -6.71 1.27 -0.32
N HIS A 14 -7.18 1.02 0.91
CA HIS A 14 -6.49 1.45 2.12
C HIS A 14 -5.19 0.66 2.31
N SER A 15 -4.06 1.34 2.21
CA SER A 15 -2.75 0.72 2.39
C SER A 15 -2.47 0.47 3.87
N TRP A 16 -1.57 -0.45 4.20
CA TRP A 16 -1.12 -0.72 5.58
C TRP A 16 -0.71 0.55 6.35
N GLY A 17 -0.16 1.53 5.65
CA GLY A 17 0.23 2.82 6.21
C GLY A 17 -0.95 3.60 6.80
N ALA A 18 -2.14 3.49 6.20
CA ALA A 18 -3.37 4.10 6.70
C ALA A 18 -3.79 3.52 8.06
N HIS A 19 -3.56 2.22 8.25
CA HIS A 19 -3.94 1.51 9.48
C HIS A 19 -3.05 1.78 10.68
N ILE A 20 -1.85 2.36 10.47
CA ILE A 20 -0.92 2.68 11.55
C ILE A 20 -0.87 4.18 11.89
N LEU A 21 -1.72 5.00 11.26
CA LEU A 21 -1.67 6.46 11.44
C LEU A 21 -1.95 6.87 12.89
N ALA A 22 -2.85 6.17 13.58
CA ALA A 22 -3.17 6.48 14.98
C ALA A 22 -1.95 6.28 15.89
N GLU A 23 -1.12 5.29 15.58
CA GLU A 23 0.11 4.92 16.29
C GLU A 23 1.29 5.85 15.93
N LEU A 24 1.19 6.59 14.83
CA LEU A 24 2.16 7.59 14.38
C LEU A 24 1.80 9.02 14.81
N GLU A 25 0.93 9.16 15.81
CA GLU A 25 0.41 10.47 16.27
C GLU A 25 -0.32 11.25 15.16
N GLN A 26 -0.78 10.57 14.10
CA GLN A 26 -1.56 11.14 13.00
C GLN A 26 -3.05 10.87 13.17
N ARG A 27 -3.54 10.92 14.42
CA ARG A 27 -4.93 10.58 14.77
C ARG A 27 -5.95 11.44 14.02
N SER A 28 -5.67 12.73 13.84
CA SER A 28 -6.55 13.63 13.09
C SER A 28 -6.71 13.25 11.62
N LEU A 29 -5.69 12.65 11.00
CA LEU A 29 -5.78 12.13 9.63
C LEU A 29 -6.47 10.76 9.64
N PHE A 30 -6.12 9.89 10.59
CA PHE A 30 -6.75 8.58 10.76
C PHE A 30 -8.27 8.67 10.88
N ASP A 31 -8.77 9.62 11.68
CA ASP A 31 -10.21 9.80 11.93
C ASP A 31 -10.96 10.36 10.71
N THR A 32 -10.26 10.83 9.66
CA THR A 32 -10.89 11.20 8.38
C THR A 32 -11.13 10.03 7.45
N ILE A 33 -10.44 8.90 7.64
CA ILE A 33 -10.46 7.81 6.68
C ILE A 33 -11.87 7.19 6.62
N PRO A 34 -12.51 7.12 5.44
CA PRO A 34 -13.74 6.37 5.26
C PRO A 34 -13.41 4.87 5.26
N TRP A 35 -13.50 4.24 6.43
CA TRP A 35 -13.29 2.79 6.59
C TRP A 35 -14.45 1.94 6.05
N SER A 36 -15.44 2.56 5.41
CA SER A 36 -16.64 1.94 4.82
C SER A 36 -16.59 1.93 3.29
N ASP A 37 -17.50 1.18 2.65
CA ASP A 37 -17.64 0.99 1.19
C ASP A 37 -18.01 2.22 0.35
N GLU A 38 -17.71 3.43 0.81
CA GLU A 38 -18.07 4.66 0.11
C GLU A 38 -16.81 5.37 -0.38
N GLY A 39 -16.76 5.59 -1.71
CA GLY A 39 -15.76 6.41 -2.38
C GLY A 39 -14.80 5.65 -3.29
N ASN A 40 -14.24 6.37 -4.26
CA ASN A 40 -13.23 5.89 -5.20
C ASN A 40 -12.35 7.06 -5.68
N TRP A 41 -11.35 6.78 -6.51
CA TRP A 41 -10.38 7.80 -6.91
C TRP A 41 -10.92 8.79 -7.94
N TYR A 42 -12.00 8.47 -8.66
CA TYR A 42 -12.50 9.23 -9.82
C TYR A 42 -13.74 10.08 -9.52
N ASP A 43 -14.49 9.77 -8.47
CA ASP A 43 -15.70 10.47 -8.10
C ASP A 43 -15.44 11.73 -7.27
N SER A 44 -16.52 12.46 -6.98
CA SER A 44 -16.49 13.78 -6.34
C SER A 44 -17.37 13.89 -5.10
N ASP A 45 -17.93 12.78 -4.62
CA ASP A 45 -18.60 12.74 -3.33
C ASP A 45 -17.58 12.94 -2.17
N PRO A 46 -18.04 13.29 -0.97
CA PRO A 46 -17.15 13.58 0.15
C PRO A 46 -16.16 12.45 0.52
N ALA A 47 -16.55 11.18 0.35
CA ALA A 47 -15.68 10.06 0.69
C ALA A 47 -14.58 9.89 -0.37
N SER A 48 -14.93 9.96 -1.66
CA SER A 48 -13.97 9.99 -2.78
C SER A 48 -12.97 11.14 -2.66
N LEU A 49 -13.44 12.35 -2.34
CA LEU A 49 -12.55 13.50 -2.12
C LEU A 49 -11.60 13.29 -0.94
N THR A 50 -12.05 12.58 0.09
CA THR A 50 -11.22 12.22 1.25
C THR A 50 -10.14 11.21 0.86
N LEU A 51 -10.47 10.15 0.12
CA LEU A 51 -9.50 9.16 -0.39
C LEU A 51 -8.43 9.82 -1.27
N GLN A 52 -8.84 10.71 -2.18
CA GLN A 52 -7.90 11.51 -2.96
C GLN A 52 -7.04 12.43 -2.08
N GLY A 53 -7.60 12.95 -0.98
CA GLY A 53 -6.88 13.71 0.05
C GLY A 53 -5.82 12.87 0.76
N LEU A 54 -6.14 11.64 1.15
CA LEU A 54 -5.20 10.69 1.76
C LEU A 54 -4.01 10.42 0.85
N SER A 55 -4.25 10.25 -0.45
CA SER A 55 -3.18 10.13 -1.46
C SER A 55 -2.23 11.34 -1.49
N ARG A 56 -2.69 12.53 -1.09
CA ARG A 56 -1.89 13.77 -1.12
C ARG A 56 -1.32 14.16 0.25
N ALA A 57 -1.72 13.47 1.33
CA ALA A 57 -1.24 13.75 2.67
C ALA A 57 0.28 13.61 2.73
N GLN A 58 0.95 14.53 3.42
CA GLN A 58 2.41 14.55 3.48
C GLN A 58 2.86 14.21 4.90
N LEU A 59 3.18 12.94 5.13
CA LEU A 59 3.73 12.51 6.42
C LEU A 59 5.21 12.15 6.24
N PRO A 60 6.13 12.97 6.78
CA PRO A 60 7.57 12.72 6.68
C PRO A 60 8.01 11.35 7.20
N SER A 61 7.27 10.75 8.14
CA SER A 61 7.54 9.41 8.68
C SER A 61 7.49 8.29 7.63
N PHE A 62 6.82 8.52 6.49
CA PHE A 62 6.79 7.58 5.38
C PHE A 62 7.84 7.90 4.30
N ARG A 63 8.78 8.80 4.60
CA ARG A 63 9.89 9.15 3.72
C ARG A 63 11.21 8.80 4.38
N CYS A 64 12.08 8.17 3.59
CA CYS A 64 13.48 8.03 3.93
C CYS A 64 14.15 9.42 3.88
N PRO A 65 14.79 9.88 4.97
CA PRO A 65 15.43 11.20 5.02
C PRO A 65 16.52 11.40 3.96
N SER A 66 17.16 10.31 3.51
CA SER A 66 18.17 10.33 2.46
C SER A 66 17.60 10.19 1.04
N GLU A 67 16.29 10.00 0.87
CA GLU A 67 15.72 9.84 -0.47
C GLU A 67 15.59 11.20 -1.18
N VAL A 68 16.42 11.37 -2.22
CA VAL A 68 16.48 12.57 -3.07
C VAL A 68 15.38 12.66 -4.12
N ALA A 69 14.51 11.65 -4.21
CA ALA A 69 13.45 11.60 -5.20
C ALA A 69 12.38 12.68 -4.99
N PRO A 70 11.61 13.04 -6.04
CA PRO A 70 10.45 13.90 -5.89
C PRO A 70 9.50 13.36 -4.82
N LYS A 71 8.98 14.24 -3.96
CA LYS A 71 8.02 13.84 -2.92
C LYS A 71 6.63 13.54 -3.46
N LYS A 72 6.33 14.01 -4.66
CA LYS A 72 5.03 13.91 -5.31
C LYS A 72 5.19 13.50 -6.75
N VAL A 73 4.19 12.78 -7.26
CA VAL A 73 4.09 12.37 -8.67
C VAL A 73 2.68 12.68 -9.18
N ASN A 74 2.59 12.92 -10.49
CA ASN A 74 1.31 13.03 -11.17
C ASN A 74 1.02 11.72 -11.88
N TRP A 75 -0.13 11.14 -11.56
CA TRP A 75 -0.66 9.96 -12.24
C TRP A 75 -2.20 10.09 -12.30
N ILE A 76 -2.94 9.01 -12.04
CA ILE A 76 -4.40 9.01 -11.92
C ILE A 76 -4.86 10.09 -10.91
N ILE A 77 -4.19 10.20 -9.77
CA ILE A 77 -4.38 11.29 -8.80
C ILE A 77 -3.22 12.28 -8.93
N ARG A 78 -3.55 13.55 -9.21
CA ARG A 78 -2.58 14.65 -9.25
C ARG A 78 -1.96 14.91 -7.88
N ASP A 79 -0.67 15.22 -7.87
CA ASP A 79 0.11 15.62 -6.68
C ASP A 79 0.12 14.57 -5.56
N ARG A 80 -0.01 13.27 -5.92
CA ARG A 80 0.05 12.15 -4.97
C ARG A 80 1.42 12.09 -4.30
N TYR A 81 1.42 11.93 -2.98
CA TYR A 81 2.63 11.72 -2.19
C TYR A 81 3.17 10.30 -2.35
N ILE A 82 4.48 10.14 -2.43
CA ILE A 82 5.11 8.83 -2.55
C ILE A 82 5.80 8.39 -1.26
N THR A 83 5.54 7.17 -0.83
CA THR A 83 6.25 6.56 0.30
C THR A 83 7.62 6.02 -0.15
N SER A 84 8.58 6.03 0.78
CA SER A 84 9.84 5.27 0.64
C SER A 84 9.70 3.84 1.15
N TYR A 85 8.70 3.59 2.00
CA TYR A 85 8.49 2.33 2.70
C TYR A 85 7.29 1.60 2.10
N LEU A 86 7.54 0.45 1.48
CA LEU A 86 6.54 -0.34 0.78
C LEU A 86 6.23 -1.63 1.54
N GLY A 87 4.99 -2.10 1.41
CA GLY A 87 4.64 -3.45 1.81
C GLY A 87 5.35 -4.46 0.89
N ASN A 88 5.79 -5.58 1.47
CA ASN A 88 6.43 -6.64 0.69
C ASN A 88 5.38 -7.67 0.25
N ALA A 89 4.95 -7.56 -1.01
CA ALA A 89 4.09 -8.54 -1.67
C ALA A 89 4.90 -9.63 -2.40
N GLY A 90 6.21 -9.76 -2.17
CA GLY A 90 7.00 -10.83 -2.75
C GLY A 90 7.68 -10.48 -4.08
N SER A 91 8.22 -11.50 -4.75
CA SER A 91 9.02 -11.38 -5.98
C SER A 91 8.39 -12.04 -7.20
N ASP A 92 7.30 -12.79 -7.01
CA ASP A 92 6.60 -13.55 -8.04
C ASP A 92 5.32 -12.88 -8.52
N VAL A 93 5.00 -11.69 -8.01
CA VAL A 93 3.89 -10.86 -8.47
C VAL A 93 4.07 -10.51 -9.94
N MET A 94 3.01 -10.73 -10.72
CA MET A 94 2.96 -10.42 -12.15
C MET A 94 2.10 -9.19 -12.47
N ILE A 95 1.18 -8.82 -11.59
CA ILE A 95 0.27 -7.68 -11.77
C ILE A 95 0.05 -6.91 -10.45
N ASP A 96 -0.23 -5.61 -10.56
CA ASP A 96 -0.48 -4.69 -9.44
C ASP A 96 -1.98 -4.47 -9.22
N ASP A 97 -2.75 -5.57 -9.24
CA ASP A 97 -4.22 -5.65 -9.13
C ASP A 97 -4.63 -7.09 -8.75
N PHE A 98 -5.91 -7.41 -8.65
CA PHE A 98 -6.45 -8.77 -8.59
C PHE A 98 -6.50 -9.43 -9.96
N ASP A 99 -6.04 -10.68 -10.04
CA ASP A 99 -6.23 -11.47 -11.26
C ASP A 99 -7.53 -12.27 -11.16
N HIS A 100 -8.57 -11.79 -11.84
CA HIS A 100 -9.86 -12.45 -11.92
C HIS A 100 -9.85 -13.76 -12.72
N SER A 101 -8.81 -14.00 -13.52
CA SER A 101 -8.69 -15.19 -14.38
C SER A 101 -7.93 -16.34 -13.74
N PHE A 102 -7.27 -16.10 -12.60
CA PHE A 102 -6.35 -17.02 -11.92
C PHE A 102 -5.20 -17.54 -12.80
N SER A 103 -4.88 -16.84 -13.90
CA SER A 103 -3.79 -17.19 -14.82
C SER A 103 -2.44 -16.54 -14.47
N MET A 104 -2.43 -15.56 -13.59
CA MET A 104 -1.25 -14.83 -13.12
C MET A 104 -1.18 -14.86 -11.58
N VAL A 105 0.01 -14.59 -11.03
CA VAL A 105 0.17 -14.38 -9.59
C VAL A 105 -0.06 -12.90 -9.29
N ASP A 106 -1.13 -12.61 -8.57
CA ASP A 106 -1.48 -11.26 -8.13
C ASP A 106 -0.97 -10.97 -6.70
N MET A 107 -1.13 -9.72 -6.26
CA MET A 107 -0.70 -9.26 -4.94
C MET A 107 -1.43 -9.94 -3.74
N SER A 108 -2.51 -10.70 -3.99
CA SER A 108 -3.24 -11.45 -2.96
C SER A 108 -2.75 -12.90 -2.80
N ARG A 109 -2.03 -13.43 -3.80
CA ARG A 109 -1.59 -14.83 -3.89
C ARG A 109 -0.07 -15.01 -4.02
N SER A 110 0.68 -13.93 -3.97
CA SER A 110 2.13 -13.93 -4.12
C SER A 110 2.87 -14.44 -2.89
N ASN A 111 4.19 -14.59 -3.01
CA ASN A 111 5.07 -15.14 -1.97
C ASN A 111 5.55 -14.11 -0.92
N GLY A 112 4.86 -12.97 -0.81
CA GLY A 112 5.16 -11.90 0.14
C GLY A 112 4.63 -12.13 1.55
N VAL A 113 4.86 -11.13 2.41
CA VAL A 113 4.38 -11.11 3.81
C VAL A 113 3.27 -10.10 4.06
N MET A 114 3.09 -9.13 3.17
CA MET A 114 2.03 -8.11 3.21
C MET A 114 1.22 -8.19 1.93
N LEU A 115 0.26 -9.11 1.92
CA LEU A 115 -0.58 -9.40 0.77
C LEU A 115 -1.82 -8.49 0.74
N VAL A 116 -2.41 -8.33 -0.44
CA VAL A 116 -3.67 -7.63 -0.60
C VAL A 116 -4.83 -8.51 -0.10
N ALA A 117 -5.73 -7.90 0.66
CA ALA A 117 -6.92 -8.52 1.21
C ALA A 117 -8.16 -7.89 0.57
N LYS A 118 -9.21 -8.68 0.37
CA LYS A 118 -10.56 -8.11 0.23
C LYS A 118 -11.17 -7.92 1.61
N CYS A 119 -11.89 -6.83 1.83
CA CYS A 119 -12.45 -6.43 3.12
C CYS A 119 -13.50 -7.42 3.63
N TRP A 120 -14.18 -8.12 2.72
CA TRP A 120 -15.14 -9.18 3.02
C TRP A 120 -14.51 -10.56 3.16
N ASP A 121 -13.25 -10.73 2.73
CA ASP A 121 -12.49 -11.95 2.97
C ASP A 121 -11.80 -11.88 4.34
N SER A 122 -11.44 -13.04 4.91
CA SER A 122 -10.52 -13.03 6.03
C SER A 122 -9.16 -12.54 5.51
N PRO A 123 -8.66 -11.36 5.96
CA PRO A 123 -7.44 -10.81 5.40
C PRO A 123 -6.29 -11.80 5.58
N PRO A 124 -5.48 -12.05 4.53
CA PRO A 124 -4.35 -12.96 4.60
C PRO A 124 -3.44 -12.53 5.75
N SER A 125 -3.35 -13.40 6.74
CA SER A 125 -2.61 -13.17 7.98
C SER A 125 -1.39 -14.06 7.96
N ILE A 126 -0.26 -13.52 7.50
CA ILE A 126 1.01 -14.25 7.48
C ILE A 126 1.54 -14.27 8.91
N ARG A 127 1.60 -15.46 9.50
CA ARG A 127 2.13 -15.64 10.85
C ARG A 127 3.62 -15.31 10.82
N ILE A 128 4.11 -14.60 11.84
CA ILE A 128 5.55 -14.32 11.95
C ILE A 128 6.33 -15.64 11.97
N ALA A 129 5.80 -16.67 12.63
CA ALA A 129 6.40 -18.01 12.68
C ALA A 129 6.44 -18.75 11.32
N SER A 130 5.68 -18.33 10.31
CA SER A 130 5.78 -18.90 8.96
C SER A 130 6.84 -18.20 8.10
N VAL A 131 7.44 -17.11 8.59
CA VAL A 131 8.59 -16.49 7.93
C VAL A 131 9.85 -17.25 8.33
N THR A 132 10.26 -18.19 7.49
CA THR A 132 11.47 -18.98 7.67
C THR A 132 12.67 -18.22 7.09
N ASP A 133 13.03 -17.08 7.66
CA ASP A 133 14.21 -16.31 7.26
C ASP A 133 15.54 -16.88 7.83
N GLY A 134 15.44 -17.92 8.67
CA GLY A 134 16.59 -18.59 9.28
C GLY A 134 17.14 -17.90 10.52
N THR A 135 16.53 -16.81 10.97
CA THR A 135 16.93 -16.05 12.16
C THR A 135 15.83 -16.09 13.24
N SER A 136 16.20 -16.13 14.51
CA SER A 136 15.26 -16.20 15.63
C SER A 136 14.52 -14.88 15.92
N THR A 137 14.72 -13.86 15.08
CA THR A 137 14.16 -12.51 15.21
C THR A 137 13.86 -11.92 13.83
N THR A 138 12.61 -12.02 13.38
CA THR A 138 12.18 -11.42 12.11
C THR A 138 11.88 -9.93 12.30
N PHE A 139 12.55 -9.06 11.55
CA PHE A 139 12.16 -7.67 11.34
C PHE A 139 11.81 -7.48 9.86
N LEU A 140 10.70 -6.78 9.59
CA LEU A 140 10.28 -6.47 8.23
C LEU A 140 10.64 -5.01 7.93
N LEU A 141 11.56 -4.80 6.99
CA LEU A 141 11.86 -3.49 6.43
C LEU A 141 11.80 -3.58 4.91
N GLY A 142 10.85 -2.87 4.31
CA GLY A 142 10.79 -2.66 2.87
C GLY A 142 11.12 -1.21 2.57
N GLU A 143 12.33 -0.94 2.09
CA GLU A 143 12.67 0.35 1.48
C GLU A 143 12.79 0.16 -0.02
N ALA A 144 12.16 1.06 -0.78
CA ALA A 144 12.39 1.14 -2.22
C ALA A 144 13.23 2.38 -2.53
N LYS A 145 14.02 2.30 -3.61
CA LYS A 145 14.58 3.48 -4.27
C LYS A 145 13.62 3.98 -5.33
N HIS A 146 13.45 5.29 -5.46
CA HIS A 146 12.74 5.84 -6.62
C HIS A 146 13.54 5.59 -7.89
N LEU A 147 12.92 4.90 -8.84
CA LEU A 147 13.43 4.69 -10.18
C LEU A 147 12.44 5.40 -11.11
N SER A 148 12.93 6.37 -11.88
CA SER A 148 12.08 7.28 -12.66
C SER A 148 11.84 6.81 -14.09
N THR A 149 12.47 5.70 -14.51
CA THR A 149 12.37 5.22 -15.89
C THR A 149 12.23 3.70 -15.97
N SER A 150 11.56 3.23 -17.01
CA SER A 150 11.48 1.81 -17.37
C SER A 150 12.86 1.20 -17.63
N THR A 151 13.79 1.99 -18.17
CA THR A 151 15.20 1.60 -18.37
C THR A 151 15.97 1.39 -17.06
N GLN A 152 15.50 1.95 -15.95
CA GLN A 152 16.03 1.72 -14.60
C GLN A 152 15.38 0.52 -13.90
N GLY A 153 14.51 -0.23 -14.59
CA GLY A 153 13.80 -1.39 -14.06
C GLY A 153 12.40 -1.09 -13.53
N CYS A 154 11.90 0.14 -13.71
CA CYS A 154 10.58 0.54 -13.23
C CYS A 154 9.58 0.71 -14.37
N GLY A 155 8.97 -0.39 -14.81
CA GLY A 155 7.86 -0.37 -15.76
C GLY A 155 6.55 0.12 -15.11
N PHE A 156 6.31 -0.31 -13.87
CA PHE A 156 5.17 0.04 -13.02
C PHE A 156 5.66 0.10 -11.56
N CYS A 157 5.93 1.29 -11.02
CA CYS A 157 6.23 1.44 -9.59
C CYS A 157 5.44 2.61 -9.02
N HIS A 158 4.17 2.36 -8.77
CA HIS A 158 3.24 3.40 -8.36
C HIS A 158 3.45 3.80 -6.88
N ARG A 159 4.15 2.99 -6.06
CA ARG A 159 4.61 3.37 -4.70
C ARG A 159 3.49 3.96 -3.83
N PHE A 160 2.41 3.20 -3.73
CA PHE A 160 1.22 3.60 -3.00
C PHE A 160 1.52 3.84 -1.53
N TYR A 161 0.81 4.82 -1.00
CA TYR A 161 1.13 5.41 0.28
C TYR A 161 0.07 5.09 1.34
N LEU A 162 -1.03 5.86 1.36
CA LEU A 162 -2.18 5.60 2.24
C LEU A 162 -3.37 5.01 1.48
N TYR A 163 -3.44 5.31 0.19
CA TYR A 163 -4.55 4.92 -0.69
C TYR A 163 -4.02 4.43 -2.04
N HIS A 164 -4.61 3.35 -2.53
CA HIS A 164 -4.20 2.59 -3.71
C HIS A 164 -5.36 2.51 -4.72
N PRO A 165 -5.38 3.39 -5.74
CA PRO A 165 -6.45 3.48 -6.74
C PRO A 165 -6.70 2.26 -7.62
N GLU A 166 -5.85 1.25 -7.59
CA GLU A 166 -6.05 -0.02 -8.30
C GLU A 166 -6.80 -1.04 -7.45
N PHE A 167 -6.78 -0.89 -6.13
CA PHE A 167 -7.48 -1.77 -5.19
C PHE A 167 -8.70 -1.09 -4.58
N ASP A 168 -9.26 -0.08 -5.26
CA ASP A 168 -10.45 0.65 -4.83
C ASP A 168 -11.71 0.37 -5.69
N THR A 169 -11.68 -0.72 -6.48
CA THR A 169 -12.76 -1.15 -7.38
C THR A 169 -13.18 -2.59 -7.18
#